data_AF-E9DBP7-F1
#
_entry.id   AF-E9DBP7-F1
#
_cell.length_a   1.000
_cell.length_b   1.000
_cell.length_c   1.000
_cell.angle_alpha   90.00
_cell.angle_beta   90.00
_cell.angle_gamma   90.00
#
_symmetry.space_group_name_H-M   'P 1'
#
loop_
_entity.id
_entity.type
_entity.pdbx_description
1 polymer ?
#
loop_
_entity_poly.entity_id
_entity_poly.type
_entity_poly.pdbx_seq_one_letter_code
_entity_poly.pdbx_strand_id
1 'polypeptide(L)'
;MALARISRFLPLRRAASTAAQPTKAAGDISSVFPSLRPDYKPEALDVRFQELKRNLFEQNPQPLMQSWSRLLSSLQNEIVEIRANGNKVIPSLNFNDLKTGNLSAQTLSDIRRRGAVVIRGVFPRSVALELKQRAMDYVMANKARVKAFPSDSPVVYELYWSPSQVEARSHPNMLETQRFLQGLWHSSDPSTPVSMRHTLSYADRLRIREPGDAKFTLGPHADGGSLERWEDPEYSKVYRKIFQGSWEDYDAFDAAHRVTAKMDLYGGPGACSMLRFFQGWLAMSDTGPGEGTLSVCPMLKHSTAYTILRPFFDPETSRPLNDSTFPGAVPGAAQEFSKTSHPHLELSTTMVPMPRVQPGDFVAWHCDALHSVDKEHRGKGDSSVLYIPAAPLCEMNAEYLKKQREAALAYSPPWDFPDAGGLGERGFEGAVDWSTLRDEGLQAMGMGSKPWAIEDGMGQGEIEAVNAGNRICFGEI
;
A
#
# COMPACT_ATOMS: atom_id res chain seq x y z
N MET A 1 -4.55 -66.32 26.00
CA MET A 1 -4.54 -64.87 26.25
C MET A 1 -4.93 -64.15 24.97
N ALA A 2 -6.23 -63.94 24.79
CA ALA A 2 -6.80 -63.10 23.74
C ALA A 2 -8.20 -62.74 24.23
N LEU A 3 -8.48 -61.45 24.41
CA LEU A 3 -9.84 -60.95 24.53
C LEU A 3 -9.90 -59.60 23.83
N ALA A 4 -10.69 -59.59 22.77
CA ALA A 4 -10.97 -58.44 21.93
C ALA A 4 -12.25 -57.73 22.43
N ARG A 5 -12.19 -56.40 22.31
CA ARG A 5 -13.26 -55.43 21.98
C ARG A 5 -14.59 -55.49 22.73
N ILE A 6 -14.99 -54.34 23.30
CA ILE A 6 -15.91 -53.35 22.68
C ILE A 6 -15.82 -52.07 23.53
N SER A 7 -15.58 -50.91 22.89
CA SER A 7 -15.90 -49.62 23.47
C SER A 7 -16.53 -48.74 22.40
N ARG A 8 -17.75 -48.28 22.67
CA ARG A 8 -18.51 -47.30 21.88
C ARG A 8 -18.03 -45.91 22.28
N PHE A 9 -17.53 -45.13 21.34
CA PHE A 9 -17.56 -43.66 21.46
C PHE A 9 -17.89 -43.05 20.10
N LEU A 10 -19.02 -42.35 20.05
CA LEU A 10 -19.42 -41.47 18.96
C LEU A 10 -18.43 -40.31 18.81
N PRO A 11 -18.18 -39.78 17.60
CA PRO A 11 -17.43 -38.56 17.44
C PRO A 11 -18.31 -37.36 17.80
N LEU A 12 -17.92 -36.61 18.84
CA LEU A 12 -18.45 -35.26 19.06
C LEU A 12 -18.03 -34.39 17.87
N ARG A 13 -19.00 -33.98 17.04
CA ARG A 13 -18.87 -32.82 16.16
C ARG A 13 -18.66 -31.59 17.06
N ARG A 14 -17.44 -31.07 17.13
CA ARG A 14 -17.20 -29.70 17.60
C ARG A 14 -17.78 -28.76 16.56
N ALA A 15 -18.88 -28.10 16.90
CA ALA A 15 -19.32 -26.90 16.21
C ALA A 15 -18.17 -25.89 16.26
N ALA A 16 -17.68 -25.46 15.09
CA ALA A 16 -16.77 -24.34 15.01
C ALA A 16 -17.55 -23.08 15.43
N SER A 17 -17.29 -22.59 16.65
CA SER A 17 -17.71 -21.24 17.02
C SER A 17 -16.96 -20.27 16.12
N THR A 18 -17.68 -19.53 15.29
CA THR A 18 -17.18 -18.34 14.62
C THR A 18 -16.91 -17.27 15.67
N ALA A 19 -15.77 -17.37 16.35
CA ALA A 19 -15.26 -16.27 17.15
C ALA A 19 -14.90 -15.14 16.16
N ALA A 20 -15.53 -13.98 16.31
CA ALA A 20 -15.17 -12.79 15.56
C ALA A 20 -13.67 -12.53 15.76
N GLN A 21 -12.92 -12.35 14.66
CA GLN A 21 -11.55 -11.83 14.77
C GLN A 21 -11.62 -10.47 15.46
N PRO A 22 -10.75 -10.19 16.45
CA PRO A 22 -10.74 -8.89 17.11
C PRO A 22 -10.51 -7.80 16.04
N THR A 23 -11.40 -6.82 16.01
CA THR A 23 -11.25 -5.63 15.17
C THR A 23 -9.95 -4.92 15.55
N LYS A 24 -9.28 -4.26 14.59
CA LYS A 24 -8.11 -3.43 14.91
C LYS A 24 -8.48 -2.41 15.97
N ALA A 25 -7.66 -2.30 17.00
CA ALA A 25 -7.91 -1.38 18.09
C ALA A 25 -7.98 0.05 17.55
N ALA A 26 -8.98 0.82 17.98
CA ALA A 26 -8.97 2.26 17.81
C ALA A 26 -7.78 2.80 18.61
N GLY A 27 -6.74 3.24 17.91
CA GLY A 27 -5.48 3.68 18.49
C GLY A 27 -5.02 5.00 17.89
N ASP A 28 -4.21 5.72 18.66
CA ASP A 28 -3.43 6.84 18.14
C ASP A 28 -2.49 6.35 17.02
N ILE A 29 -2.24 7.19 16.02
CA ILE A 29 -1.40 6.89 14.85
C ILE A 29 0.03 6.46 15.25
N SER A 30 0.45 6.81 16.48
CA SER A 30 1.69 6.35 17.11
C SER A 30 1.80 4.83 17.32
N SER A 31 0.67 4.10 17.27
CA SER A 31 0.66 2.62 17.27
C SER A 31 1.14 2.01 15.95
N VAL A 32 1.01 2.76 14.85
CA VAL A 32 1.54 2.39 13.52
C VAL A 32 2.94 2.97 13.32
N PHE A 33 3.19 4.16 13.88
CA PHE A 33 4.44 4.91 13.78
C PHE A 33 5.04 5.15 15.17
N PRO A 34 5.79 4.18 15.71
CA PRO A 34 6.41 4.27 17.03
C PRO A 34 7.17 5.57 17.28
N SER A 35 7.83 6.12 16.25
CA SER A 35 8.61 7.37 16.35
C SER A 35 7.81 8.63 16.70
N LEU A 36 6.48 8.59 16.61
CA LEU A 36 5.62 9.70 17.01
C LEU A 36 5.47 9.80 18.54
N ARG A 37 5.85 8.76 19.30
CA ARG A 37 5.84 8.83 20.78
C ARG A 37 7.08 9.58 21.27
N PRO A 38 6.93 10.62 22.12
CA PRO A 38 8.07 11.42 22.60
C PRO A 38 9.15 10.63 23.35
N ASP A 39 8.77 9.52 23.98
CA ASP A 39 9.62 8.65 24.79
C ASP A 39 10.12 7.42 24.02
N TYR A 40 9.78 7.28 22.74
CA TYR A 40 10.17 6.10 21.96
C TYR A 40 11.68 5.98 21.82
N LYS A 41 12.18 4.79 22.16
CA LYS A 41 13.55 4.37 21.90
C LYS A 41 13.50 3.03 21.18
N PRO A 42 14.25 2.85 20.08
CA PRO A 42 14.40 1.54 19.47
C PRO A 42 14.97 0.55 20.47
N GLU A 43 14.30 -0.57 20.67
CA GLU A 43 14.75 -1.66 21.52
C GLU A 43 15.31 -2.80 20.65
N ALA A 44 16.23 -3.57 21.21
CA ALA A 44 16.69 -4.79 20.56
C ALA A 44 15.51 -5.78 20.45
N LEU A 45 15.35 -6.39 19.27
CA LEU A 45 14.32 -7.41 19.09
C LEU A 45 14.73 -8.71 19.80
N ASP A 46 13.77 -9.63 19.91
CA ASP A 46 14.01 -10.98 20.44
C ASP A 46 15.20 -11.67 19.76
N VAL A 47 15.93 -12.52 20.49
CA VAL A 47 17.13 -13.21 20.01
C VAL A 47 16.89 -14.00 18.72
N ARG A 48 15.67 -14.48 18.47
CA ARG A 48 15.31 -15.14 17.21
C ARG A 48 15.59 -14.28 15.97
N PHE A 49 15.57 -12.96 16.08
CA PHE A 49 15.90 -12.05 14.98
C PHE A 49 17.40 -11.96 14.71
N GLN A 50 18.23 -12.16 15.73
CA GLN A 50 19.67 -12.35 15.55
C GLN A 50 19.92 -13.66 14.78
N GLU A 51 19.19 -14.72 15.10
CA GLU A 51 19.29 -16.01 14.39
C GLU A 51 18.80 -15.90 12.94
N LEU A 52 17.66 -15.25 12.71
CA LEU A 52 17.16 -14.96 11.36
C LEU A 52 18.19 -14.18 10.53
N LYS A 53 18.73 -13.10 11.11
CA LYS A 53 19.78 -12.29 10.46
C LYS A 53 21.00 -13.13 10.12
N ARG A 54 21.51 -13.92 11.07
CA ARG A 54 22.65 -14.82 10.86
C ARG A 54 22.36 -15.82 9.73
N ASN A 55 21.21 -16.48 9.76
CA ASN A 55 20.82 -17.48 8.76
C ASN A 55 20.69 -16.91 7.34
N LEU A 56 20.23 -15.66 7.21
CA LEU A 56 20.16 -14.98 5.91
C LEU A 56 21.56 -14.56 5.42
N PHE A 57 22.41 -14.04 6.31
CA PHE A 57 23.75 -13.57 5.97
C PHE A 57 24.71 -14.72 5.57
N GLU A 58 24.69 -15.82 6.33
CA GLU A 58 25.62 -16.95 6.15
C GLU A 58 25.40 -17.70 4.82
N GLN A 59 24.26 -17.51 4.15
CA GLN A 59 24.02 -18.07 2.82
C GLN A 59 24.95 -17.47 1.76
N ASN A 60 25.27 -16.16 1.85
CA ASN A 60 26.03 -15.44 0.82
C ASN A 60 26.94 -14.32 1.40
N PRO A 61 27.82 -14.60 2.38
CA PRO A 61 28.51 -13.55 3.14
C PRO A 61 29.38 -12.64 2.26
N GLN A 62 30.22 -13.24 1.40
CA GLN A 62 31.10 -12.47 0.51
C GLN A 62 30.31 -11.70 -0.58
N PRO A 63 29.35 -12.32 -1.30
CA PRO A 63 28.49 -11.58 -2.22
C PRO A 63 27.76 -10.42 -1.55
N LEU A 64 27.20 -10.61 -0.35
CA LEU A 64 26.50 -9.57 0.39
C LEU A 64 27.41 -8.39 0.71
N MET A 65 28.60 -8.64 1.26
CA MET A 65 29.59 -7.59 1.56
C MET A 65 30.00 -6.80 0.31
N GLN A 66 30.26 -7.48 -0.80
CA GLN A 66 30.60 -6.83 -2.06
C GLN A 66 29.42 -6.01 -2.60
N SER A 67 28.22 -6.57 -2.54
CA SER A 67 27.00 -5.92 -3.02
C SER A 67 26.65 -4.66 -2.22
N TRP A 68 26.90 -4.67 -0.91
CA TRP A 68 26.73 -3.51 -0.04
C TRP A 68 27.64 -2.36 -0.46
N SER A 69 28.92 -2.64 -0.73
CA SER A 69 29.86 -1.63 -1.23
C SER A 69 29.41 -1.06 -2.58
N ARG A 70 29.03 -1.92 -3.53
CA ARG A 70 28.52 -1.47 -4.84
C ARG A 70 27.23 -0.64 -4.71
N LEU A 71 26.32 -1.05 -3.82
CA LEU A 71 25.09 -0.34 -3.55
C LEU A 71 25.37 1.06 -3.01
N LEU A 72 26.23 1.20 -2.00
CA LEU A 72 26.56 2.51 -1.42
C LEU A 72 27.16 3.45 -2.47
N SER A 73 28.07 2.96 -3.32
CA SER A 73 28.63 3.75 -4.42
C SER A 73 27.56 4.15 -5.43
N SER A 74 26.69 3.23 -5.85
CA SER A 74 25.63 3.53 -6.80
C SER A 74 24.56 4.47 -6.23
N LEU A 75 24.30 4.38 -4.92
CA LEU A 75 23.32 5.20 -4.22
C LEU A 75 23.75 6.68 -4.20
N GLN A 76 25.05 6.96 -4.13
CA GLN A 76 25.57 8.32 -4.27
C GLN A 76 25.24 8.96 -5.63
N ASN A 77 25.21 8.16 -6.70
CA ASN A 77 24.83 8.67 -8.03
C ASN A 77 23.35 9.07 -8.08
N GLU A 78 22.45 8.26 -7.50
CA GLU A 78 21.03 8.61 -7.38
C GLU A 78 20.84 9.87 -6.52
N ILE A 79 21.57 10.00 -5.41
CA ILE A 79 21.53 11.19 -4.56
C ILE A 79 21.95 12.43 -5.34
N VAL A 80 23.03 12.37 -6.13
CA VAL A 80 23.50 13.50 -6.95
C VAL A 80 22.43 13.91 -7.97
N GLU A 81 21.80 12.94 -8.65
CA GLU A 81 20.74 13.22 -9.62
C GLU A 81 19.51 13.85 -8.96
N ILE A 82 19.06 13.30 -7.82
CA ILE A 82 17.92 13.81 -7.07
C ILE A 82 18.22 15.20 -6.49
N ARG A 83 19.45 15.43 -6.00
CA ARG A 83 19.88 16.76 -5.51
C ARG A 83 19.82 17.81 -6.62
N ALA A 84 20.24 17.46 -7.83
CA ALA A 84 20.27 18.38 -8.97
C ALA A 84 18.86 18.69 -9.51
N ASN A 85 17.97 17.71 -9.51
CA ASN A 85 16.68 17.80 -10.20
C ASN A 85 15.48 17.97 -9.25
N GLY A 86 15.63 17.66 -7.97
CA GLY A 86 14.57 17.67 -6.98
C GLY A 86 13.40 16.80 -7.41
N ASN A 87 12.18 17.33 -7.29
CA ASN A 87 10.96 16.61 -7.67
C ASN A 87 10.73 16.46 -9.18
N LYS A 88 11.54 17.10 -10.03
CA LYS A 88 11.44 16.96 -11.49
C LYS A 88 11.82 15.56 -11.98
N VAL A 89 12.49 14.76 -11.14
CA VAL A 89 12.77 13.35 -11.43
C VAL A 89 11.51 12.49 -11.41
N ILE A 90 10.41 12.95 -10.80
CA ILE A 90 9.16 12.20 -10.75
C ILE A 90 8.42 12.39 -12.08
N PRO A 91 8.17 11.32 -12.85
CA PRO A 91 7.52 11.43 -14.14
C PRO A 91 6.08 11.95 -14.00
N SER A 92 5.67 12.75 -14.99
CA SER A 92 4.28 13.20 -15.17
C SER A 92 3.83 12.87 -16.58
N LEU A 93 2.62 12.34 -16.74
CA LEU A 93 2.03 11.99 -18.04
C LEU A 93 0.54 12.39 -18.07
N ASN A 94 -0.05 12.58 -19.25
CA ASN A 94 -1.47 12.88 -19.34
C ASN A 94 -2.31 11.61 -19.41
N PHE A 95 -3.47 11.60 -18.77
CA PHE A 95 -4.41 10.49 -18.85
C PHE A 95 -4.83 10.16 -20.29
N ASN A 96 -4.88 11.16 -21.18
CA ASN A 96 -5.16 10.93 -22.60
C ASN A 96 -4.05 10.15 -23.32
N ASP A 97 -2.80 10.25 -22.87
CA ASP A 97 -1.68 9.48 -23.43
C ASP A 97 -1.83 8.00 -23.07
N LEU A 98 -2.38 7.69 -21.87
CA LEU A 98 -2.75 6.33 -21.47
C LEU A 98 -3.83 5.76 -22.41
N LYS A 99 -4.93 6.50 -22.58
CA LYS A 99 -6.08 6.07 -23.40
C LYS A 99 -5.74 5.82 -24.85
N THR A 100 -4.78 6.55 -25.40
CA THR A 100 -4.39 6.47 -26.81
C THR A 100 -3.21 5.53 -27.02
N GLY A 101 -2.65 4.95 -25.96
CA GLY A 101 -1.45 4.10 -26.04
C GLY A 101 -0.18 4.87 -26.44
N ASN A 102 -0.20 6.20 -26.39
CA ASN A 102 0.88 7.08 -26.85
C ASN A 102 1.96 7.29 -25.76
N LEU A 103 2.48 6.20 -25.19
CA LEU A 103 3.52 6.25 -24.18
C LEU A 103 4.84 5.71 -24.73
N SER A 104 5.91 6.48 -24.53
CA SER A 104 7.24 6.04 -24.92
C SER A 104 7.77 4.97 -23.95
N ALA A 105 8.62 4.07 -24.46
CA ALA A 105 9.34 3.11 -23.61
C ALA A 105 10.17 3.81 -22.52
N GLN A 106 10.69 5.01 -22.80
CA GLN A 106 11.41 5.83 -21.83
C GLN A 106 10.51 6.25 -20.67
N THR A 107 9.28 6.70 -20.95
CA THR A 107 8.31 7.07 -19.91
C THR A 107 8.02 5.90 -18.99
N LEU A 108 7.80 4.69 -19.54
CA LEU A 108 7.57 3.49 -18.75
C LEU A 108 8.80 3.11 -17.90
N SER A 109 9.99 3.23 -18.48
CA SER A 109 11.27 3.01 -17.78
C SER A 109 11.46 4.00 -16.62
N ASP A 110 11.13 5.28 -16.83
CA ASP A 110 11.26 6.31 -15.80
C ASP A 110 10.29 6.06 -14.64
N ILE A 111 9.05 5.67 -14.93
CA ILE A 111 8.08 5.28 -13.89
C ILE A 111 8.61 4.09 -13.08
N ARG A 112 9.14 3.06 -13.75
CA ARG A 112 9.72 1.89 -13.07
C ARG A 112 10.94 2.26 -12.21
N ARG A 113 11.86 3.06 -12.76
CA ARG A 113 13.07 3.49 -12.05
C ARG A 113 12.74 4.32 -10.81
N ARG A 114 11.80 5.25 -10.94
CA ARG A 114 11.45 6.22 -9.89
C ARG A 114 10.43 5.66 -8.90
N GLY A 115 9.64 4.67 -9.30
CA GLY A 115 8.63 4.05 -8.46
C GLY A 115 7.47 4.96 -8.09
N ALA A 116 7.30 6.08 -8.80
CA ALA A 116 6.25 7.06 -8.57
C ALA A 116 5.89 7.78 -9.87
N VAL A 117 4.65 8.26 -9.98
CA VAL A 117 4.14 8.96 -11.16
C VAL A 117 2.99 9.89 -10.82
N VAL A 118 2.88 11.01 -11.55
CA VAL A 118 1.68 11.84 -11.59
C VAL A 118 0.97 11.65 -12.92
N ILE A 119 -0.31 11.29 -12.89
CA ILE A 119 -1.15 11.10 -14.07
C ILE A 119 -2.13 12.28 -14.12
N ARG A 120 -1.96 13.15 -15.11
CA ARG A 120 -2.64 14.43 -15.23
C ARG A 120 -4.03 14.29 -15.83
N GLY A 121 -5.00 14.95 -15.22
CA GLY A 121 -6.36 15.04 -15.76
C GLY A 121 -7.07 13.69 -15.91
N VAL A 122 -6.92 12.79 -14.92
CA VAL A 122 -7.71 11.55 -14.86
C VAL A 122 -9.20 11.88 -14.75
N PHE A 123 -9.52 12.89 -13.96
CA PHE A 123 -10.87 13.47 -13.90
C PHE A 123 -10.84 14.90 -14.44
N PRO A 124 -11.91 15.38 -15.09
CA PRO A 124 -12.09 16.80 -15.32
C PRO A 124 -12.03 17.56 -13.98
N ARG A 125 -11.37 18.71 -13.97
CA ARG A 125 -11.18 19.51 -12.75
C ARG A 125 -12.49 19.81 -12.02
N SER A 126 -13.56 20.11 -12.76
CA SER A 126 -14.89 20.38 -12.20
C SER A 126 -15.47 19.18 -11.45
N VAL A 127 -15.31 17.97 -11.98
CA VAL A 127 -15.79 16.73 -11.37
C VAL A 127 -15.04 16.46 -10.07
N ALA A 128 -13.72 16.62 -10.05
CA ALA A 128 -12.93 16.44 -8.83
C ALA A 128 -13.28 17.44 -7.72
N LEU A 129 -13.57 18.70 -8.09
CA LEU A 129 -14.04 19.70 -7.12
C LEU A 129 -15.46 19.41 -6.62
N GLU A 130 -16.35 18.92 -7.48
CA GLU A 130 -17.69 18.50 -7.09
C GLU A 130 -17.65 17.30 -6.13
N LEU A 131 -16.76 16.33 -6.39
CA LEU A 131 -16.52 15.20 -5.48
C LEU A 131 -16.11 15.68 -4.08
N LYS A 132 -15.21 16.67 -3.99
CA LYS A 132 -14.84 17.30 -2.72
C LYS A 132 -16.02 17.98 -2.05
N GLN A 133 -16.75 18.82 -2.78
CA GLN A 133 -17.88 19.55 -2.20
C GLN A 133 -18.92 18.58 -1.64
N ARG A 134 -19.30 17.55 -2.40
CA ARG A 134 -20.22 16.51 -1.92
C ARG A 134 -19.69 15.73 -0.72
N ALA A 135 -18.39 15.47 -0.65
CA ALA A 135 -17.79 14.83 0.53
C ALA A 135 -17.89 15.72 1.77
N MET A 136 -17.65 17.03 1.62
CA MET A 136 -17.83 18.00 2.70
C MET A 136 -19.29 18.13 3.12
N ASP A 137 -20.22 18.17 2.18
CA ASP A 137 -21.66 18.23 2.47
C ASP A 137 -22.13 16.97 3.21
N TYR A 138 -21.64 15.78 2.80
CA TYR A 138 -21.90 14.51 3.49
C TYR A 138 -21.35 14.49 4.93
N VAL A 139 -20.14 15.03 5.14
CA VAL A 139 -19.56 15.23 6.47
C VAL A 139 -20.46 16.16 7.31
N MET A 140 -20.91 17.27 6.73
CA MET A 140 -21.71 18.28 7.46
C MET A 140 -23.10 17.76 7.84
N ALA A 141 -23.78 17.04 6.95
CA ALA A 141 -25.08 16.43 7.21
C ALA A 141 -24.99 15.39 8.35
N ASN A 142 -23.85 14.70 8.46
CA ASN A 142 -23.66 13.58 9.38
C ASN A 142 -22.70 13.89 10.56
N LYS A 143 -22.41 15.18 10.80
CA LYS A 143 -21.35 15.65 11.72
C LYS A 143 -21.37 15.04 13.12
N ALA A 144 -22.54 14.65 13.63
CA ALA A 144 -22.70 14.09 14.97
C ALA A 144 -22.06 12.69 15.12
N ARG A 145 -21.83 11.99 14.01
CA ARG A 145 -21.30 10.62 13.99
C ARG A 145 -20.03 10.44 13.17
N VAL A 146 -19.64 11.43 12.37
CA VAL A 146 -18.38 11.39 11.61
C VAL A 146 -17.20 11.33 12.56
N LYS A 147 -16.35 10.31 12.39
CA LYS A 147 -15.07 10.19 13.08
C LYS A 147 -13.96 10.74 12.18
N ALA A 148 -13.05 11.50 12.77
CA ALA A 148 -11.89 12.03 12.06
C ALA A 148 -10.72 12.28 13.03
N PHE A 149 -9.51 12.30 12.48
CA PHE A 149 -8.27 12.48 13.23
C PHE A 149 -7.41 13.62 12.65
N PRO A 150 -6.76 14.44 13.50
CA PRO A 150 -7.03 14.62 14.93
C PRO A 150 -8.46 15.11 15.21
N SER A 151 -9.02 14.83 16.40
CA SER A 151 -10.42 15.16 16.70
C SER A 151 -10.71 16.66 16.82
N ASP A 152 -9.72 17.45 17.24
CA ASP A 152 -9.82 18.91 17.42
C ASP A 152 -9.47 19.71 16.16
N SER A 153 -8.90 19.04 15.15
CA SER A 153 -8.51 19.60 13.87
C SER A 153 -8.53 18.47 12.82
N PRO A 154 -9.73 18.03 12.39
CA PRO A 154 -9.90 16.91 11.48
C PRO A 154 -9.07 17.05 10.21
N VAL A 155 -8.23 16.04 9.93
CA VAL A 155 -7.45 15.97 8.68
C VAL A 155 -7.81 14.71 7.90
N VAL A 156 -7.87 13.56 8.58
CA VAL A 156 -8.24 12.26 7.98
C VAL A 156 -9.61 11.84 8.50
N TYR A 157 -10.53 11.56 7.59
CA TYR A 157 -11.91 11.19 7.93
C TYR A 157 -12.09 9.67 7.82
N GLU A 158 -12.63 9.04 8.86
CA GLU A 158 -13.01 7.61 8.85
C GLU A 158 -14.34 7.40 8.13
N LEU A 159 -14.35 7.82 6.87
CA LEU A 159 -15.41 7.59 5.90
C LEU A 159 -14.86 6.72 4.78
N TYR A 160 -15.69 5.84 4.25
CA TYR A 160 -15.35 4.78 3.32
C TYR A 160 -16.40 4.61 2.22
N TRP A 161 -17.65 5.01 2.44
CA TRP A 161 -18.79 4.73 1.56
C TRP A 161 -19.56 5.97 1.11
N SER A 162 -19.00 7.17 1.34
CA SER A 162 -19.60 8.40 0.79
C SER A 162 -19.80 8.27 -0.73
N PRO A 163 -20.88 8.84 -1.30
CA PRO A 163 -21.10 8.82 -2.75
C PRO A 163 -19.86 9.28 -3.54
N SER A 164 -19.16 10.31 -3.08
CA SER A 164 -17.93 10.80 -3.70
C SER A 164 -16.82 9.75 -3.74
N GLN A 165 -16.56 9.05 -2.63
CA GLN A 165 -15.53 8.02 -2.62
C GLN A 165 -15.90 6.85 -3.53
N VAL A 166 -17.16 6.40 -3.48
CA VAL A 166 -17.62 5.24 -4.26
C VAL A 166 -17.61 5.54 -5.76
N GLU A 167 -18.09 6.73 -6.15
CA GLU A 167 -18.05 7.20 -7.53
C GLU A 167 -16.61 7.32 -8.05
N ALA A 168 -15.70 7.90 -7.26
CA ALA A 168 -14.31 8.05 -7.68
C ALA A 168 -13.62 6.68 -7.91
N ARG A 169 -13.86 5.69 -7.03
CA ARG A 169 -13.30 4.33 -7.16
C ARG A 169 -13.90 3.55 -8.33
N SER A 170 -15.17 3.78 -8.66
CA SER A 170 -15.89 3.10 -9.73
C SER A 170 -15.86 3.82 -11.08
N HIS A 171 -15.26 5.01 -11.13
CA HIS A 171 -15.21 5.82 -12.34
C HIS A 171 -14.36 5.14 -13.43
N PRO A 172 -14.82 5.07 -14.70
CA PRO A 172 -14.08 4.39 -15.77
C PRO A 172 -12.64 4.89 -15.94
N ASN A 173 -12.38 6.20 -15.83
CA ASN A 173 -11.02 6.74 -15.92
C ASN A 173 -10.12 6.29 -14.77
N MET A 174 -10.68 6.07 -13.58
CA MET A 174 -9.91 5.56 -12.44
C MET A 174 -9.55 4.09 -12.66
N LEU A 175 -10.52 3.27 -13.07
CA LEU A 175 -10.29 1.86 -13.38
C LEU A 175 -9.24 1.70 -14.50
N GLU A 176 -9.31 2.53 -15.53
CA GLU A 176 -8.31 2.56 -16.61
C GLU A 176 -6.92 2.97 -16.11
N THR A 177 -6.86 3.96 -15.21
CA THR A 177 -5.60 4.39 -14.58
C THR A 177 -4.98 3.25 -13.75
N GLN A 178 -5.80 2.52 -12.98
CA GLN A 178 -5.33 1.36 -12.20
C GLN A 178 -4.85 0.24 -13.11
N ARG A 179 -5.56 -0.07 -14.21
CA ARG A 179 -5.11 -1.06 -15.21
C ARG A 179 -3.77 -0.70 -15.82
N PHE A 180 -3.59 0.57 -16.20
CA PHE A 180 -2.30 1.05 -16.71
C PHE A 180 -1.17 0.81 -15.68
N LEU A 181 -1.38 1.21 -14.43
CA LEU A 181 -0.41 1.03 -13.36
C LEU A 181 -0.10 -0.45 -13.12
N GLN A 182 -1.12 -1.31 -13.11
CA GLN A 182 -0.96 -2.77 -12.99
C GLN A 182 -0.23 -3.38 -14.19
N GLY A 183 -0.42 -2.85 -15.40
CA GLY A 183 0.30 -3.26 -16.61
C GLY A 183 1.80 -2.96 -16.56
N LEU A 184 2.26 -2.16 -15.59
CA LEU A 184 3.68 -2.02 -15.28
C LEU A 184 4.23 -3.22 -14.49
N TRP A 185 3.41 -4.17 -14.08
CA TRP A 185 3.86 -5.35 -13.35
C TRP A 185 3.93 -6.55 -14.28
N HIS A 186 4.71 -7.54 -13.86
CA HIS A 186 4.74 -8.85 -14.48
C HIS A 186 4.92 -9.93 -13.41
N SER A 187 4.94 -11.19 -13.81
CA SER A 187 5.39 -12.28 -12.96
C SER A 187 6.49 -13.05 -13.66
N SER A 188 7.59 -13.29 -12.97
CA SER A 188 8.66 -14.17 -13.46
C SER A 188 8.24 -15.65 -13.48
N ASP A 189 7.18 -16.01 -12.76
CA ASP A 189 6.56 -17.33 -12.77
C ASP A 189 5.18 -17.26 -13.46
N PRO A 190 5.01 -17.80 -14.68
CA PRO A 190 3.74 -17.81 -15.41
C PRO A 190 2.59 -18.54 -14.70
N SER A 191 2.89 -19.35 -13.67
CA SER A 191 1.89 -20.02 -12.84
C SER A 191 1.39 -19.18 -11.67
N THR A 192 1.96 -17.99 -11.44
CA THR A 192 1.54 -17.12 -10.33
C THR A 192 0.07 -16.74 -10.50
N PRO A 193 -0.80 -17.00 -9.50
CA PRO A 193 -2.23 -16.76 -9.61
C PRO A 193 -2.58 -15.27 -9.39
N VAL A 194 -2.23 -14.44 -10.37
CA VAL A 194 -2.52 -13.00 -10.39
C VAL A 194 -2.91 -12.52 -11.78
N SER A 195 -3.91 -11.65 -11.83
CA SER A 195 -4.36 -10.96 -13.03
C SER A 195 -3.95 -9.49 -12.96
N MET A 196 -3.14 -9.04 -13.93
CA MET A 196 -2.77 -7.62 -14.05
C MET A 196 -3.84 -6.80 -14.80
N ARG A 197 -4.75 -7.48 -15.51
CA ARG A 197 -5.83 -6.87 -16.32
C ARG A 197 -7.03 -6.42 -15.50
N HIS A 198 -7.39 -7.21 -14.50
CA HIS A 198 -8.51 -6.94 -13.62
C HIS A 198 -8.03 -6.19 -12.37
N THR A 199 -8.63 -5.03 -12.12
CA THR A 199 -8.36 -4.22 -10.93
C THR A 199 -9.50 -4.37 -9.92
N LEU A 200 -9.13 -4.34 -8.64
CA LEU A 200 -10.04 -4.43 -7.51
C LEU A 200 -10.06 -3.10 -6.74
N SER A 201 -11.22 -2.75 -6.22
CA SER A 201 -11.40 -1.59 -5.35
C SER A 201 -11.01 -1.94 -3.92
N TYR A 202 -10.18 -1.09 -3.31
CA TYR A 202 -9.93 -1.07 -1.87
C TYR A 202 -10.54 0.20 -1.28
N ALA A 203 -11.40 0.04 -0.27
CA ALA A 203 -12.04 1.15 0.42
C ALA A 203 -11.11 1.74 1.46
N ASP A 204 -10.71 3.00 1.26
CA ASP A 204 -9.87 3.74 2.19
C ASP A 204 -10.50 5.11 2.48
N ARG A 205 -9.90 5.81 3.43
CA ARG A 205 -10.29 7.11 3.96
C ARG A 205 -10.11 8.22 2.93
N LEU A 206 -10.56 9.42 3.31
CA LEU A 206 -10.17 10.66 2.62
C LEU A 206 -9.42 11.59 3.57
N ARG A 207 -8.70 12.54 2.99
CA ARG A 207 -8.00 13.59 3.72
C ARG A 207 -8.43 14.97 3.22
N ILE A 208 -8.69 15.90 4.13
CA ILE A 208 -8.86 17.34 3.88
C ILE A 208 -7.96 18.04 4.89
N ARG A 209 -6.79 18.51 4.44
CA ARG A 209 -5.79 19.12 5.33
C ARG A 209 -5.77 20.62 5.15
N GLU A 210 -6.18 21.36 6.17
CA GLU A 210 -6.23 22.82 6.13
C GLU A 210 -4.84 23.49 6.22
N PRO A 211 -4.68 24.72 5.67
CA PRO A 211 -3.50 25.55 5.90
C PRO A 211 -3.12 25.69 7.38
N GLY A 212 -1.83 25.63 7.67
CA GLY A 212 -1.28 25.74 9.02
C GLY A 212 -1.29 24.45 9.83
N ASP A 213 -1.88 23.35 9.34
CA ASP A 213 -1.80 22.08 10.05
C ASP A 213 -0.35 21.57 10.14
N ALA A 214 0.07 21.29 11.38
CA ALA A 214 1.35 20.69 11.73
C ALA A 214 1.19 19.47 12.66
N LYS A 215 -0.05 18.99 12.88
CA LYS A 215 -0.32 17.83 13.74
C LYS A 215 -0.27 16.53 12.96
N PHE A 216 -0.79 16.53 11.73
CA PHE A 216 -0.74 15.34 10.87
C PHE A 216 0.60 15.27 10.13
N THR A 217 1.59 14.69 10.80
CA THR A 217 2.94 14.51 10.23
C THR A 217 3.35 13.05 10.30
N LEU A 218 3.87 12.54 9.19
CA LEU A 218 4.40 11.17 9.10
C LEU A 218 5.80 11.25 8.53
N GLY A 219 6.77 10.71 9.28
CA GLY A 219 8.15 10.61 8.82
C GLY A 219 8.30 9.69 7.62
N PRO A 220 9.49 9.61 7.00
CA PRO A 220 9.78 8.64 5.95
C PRO A 220 9.50 7.21 6.41
N HIS A 221 8.63 6.51 5.69
CA HIS A 221 8.24 5.13 5.97
C HIS A 221 7.91 4.36 4.69
N ALA A 222 7.78 3.04 4.82
CA ALA A 222 7.17 2.16 3.84
C ALA A 222 6.14 1.26 4.53
N ASP A 223 5.00 1.06 3.88
CA ASP A 223 3.92 0.18 4.36
C ASP A 223 4.08 -1.24 3.83
N GLY A 224 3.05 -2.08 4.02
CA GLY A 224 3.00 -3.43 3.43
C GLY A 224 3.96 -4.40 4.13
N GLY A 225 3.96 -4.38 5.46
CA GLY A 225 4.88 -5.14 6.30
C GLY A 225 6.13 -4.35 6.69
N SER A 226 6.83 -4.85 7.69
CA SER A 226 8.08 -4.30 8.22
C SER A 226 9.08 -5.46 8.34
N LEU A 227 9.07 -6.18 9.46
CA LEU A 227 9.91 -7.35 9.70
C LEU A 227 9.59 -8.53 8.78
N GLU A 228 8.36 -8.60 8.27
CA GLU A 228 7.88 -9.65 7.37
C GLU A 228 8.74 -9.76 6.10
N ARG A 229 9.39 -8.67 5.65
CA ARG A 229 10.30 -8.68 4.49
C ARG A 229 11.49 -9.63 4.65
N TRP A 230 11.89 -9.89 5.89
CA TRP A 230 12.96 -10.85 6.23
C TRP A 230 12.41 -12.14 6.84
N GLU A 231 11.37 -12.04 7.67
CA GLU A 231 10.86 -13.17 8.46
C GLU A 231 9.92 -14.09 7.67
N ASP A 232 9.05 -13.54 6.81
CA ASP A 232 8.13 -14.37 6.03
C ASP A 232 8.91 -15.10 4.92
N PRO A 233 8.85 -16.45 4.85
CA PRO A 233 9.61 -17.22 3.87
C PRO A 233 9.22 -16.92 2.42
N GLU A 234 8.00 -16.42 2.17
CA GLU A 234 7.56 -16.08 0.83
C GLU A 234 7.91 -14.63 0.50
N TYR A 235 7.62 -13.69 1.40
CA TYR A 235 7.97 -12.28 1.21
C TYR A 235 9.49 -12.07 1.05
N SER A 236 10.31 -12.78 1.83
CA SER A 236 11.77 -12.73 1.67
C SER A 236 12.26 -13.18 0.29
N LYS A 237 11.49 -14.01 -0.45
CA LYS A 237 11.84 -14.40 -1.81
C LYS A 237 11.66 -13.27 -2.83
N VAL A 238 10.79 -12.30 -2.56
CA VAL A 238 10.70 -11.05 -3.36
C VAL A 238 12.08 -10.40 -3.44
N TYR A 239 12.82 -10.43 -2.33
CA TYR A 239 14.13 -9.80 -2.21
C TYR A 239 15.31 -10.76 -2.43
N ARG A 240 15.06 -11.96 -2.97
CA ARG A 240 16.08 -13.02 -3.10
C ARG A 240 17.34 -12.55 -3.83
N LYS A 241 17.20 -11.78 -4.91
CA LYS A 241 18.34 -11.25 -5.67
C LYS A 241 19.23 -10.35 -4.81
N ILE A 242 18.64 -9.57 -3.90
CA ILE A 242 19.36 -8.75 -2.94
C ILE A 242 20.10 -9.64 -1.93
N PHE A 243 19.43 -10.66 -1.37
CA PHE A 243 20.06 -11.61 -0.44
C PHE A 243 21.17 -12.48 -1.08
N GLN A 244 21.17 -12.60 -2.40
CA GLN A 244 22.23 -13.26 -3.18
C GLN A 244 23.39 -12.32 -3.54
N GLY A 245 23.35 -11.05 -3.13
CA GLY A 245 24.37 -10.05 -3.43
C GLY A 245 24.32 -9.52 -4.87
N SER A 246 23.19 -9.64 -5.54
CA SER A 246 22.94 -9.20 -6.93
C SER A 246 21.73 -8.26 -6.97
N TRP A 247 21.73 -7.22 -6.13
CA TRP A 247 20.62 -6.26 -6.04
C TRP A 247 20.36 -5.53 -7.37
N GLU A 248 21.37 -5.46 -8.25
CA GLU A 248 21.24 -4.90 -9.59
C GLU A 248 20.18 -5.66 -10.42
N ASP A 249 20.06 -6.97 -10.21
CA ASP A 249 19.11 -7.87 -10.86
C ASP A 249 17.76 -7.96 -10.13
N TYR A 250 17.60 -7.28 -8.98
CA TYR A 250 16.31 -7.20 -8.31
C TYR A 250 15.33 -6.42 -9.19
N ASP A 251 14.16 -7.01 -9.41
CA ASP A 251 13.04 -6.38 -10.09
C ASP A 251 11.91 -6.10 -9.09
N ALA A 252 11.64 -4.82 -8.84
CA ALA A 252 10.58 -4.41 -7.93
C ALA A 252 9.17 -4.75 -8.46
N PHE A 253 9.02 -4.88 -9.79
CA PHE A 253 7.76 -5.07 -10.50
C PHE A 253 7.42 -6.53 -10.79
N ASP A 254 8.17 -7.47 -10.22
CA ASP A 254 7.84 -8.89 -10.23
C ASP A 254 6.88 -9.22 -9.08
N ALA A 255 5.69 -9.70 -9.43
CA ALA A 255 4.63 -10.02 -8.48
C ALA A 255 4.71 -11.43 -7.90
N ALA A 256 5.54 -12.33 -8.47
CA ALA A 256 5.50 -13.78 -8.22
C ALA A 256 5.34 -14.15 -6.74
N HIS A 257 6.23 -13.62 -5.90
CA HIS A 257 6.27 -13.94 -4.47
C HIS A 257 5.43 -12.97 -3.61
N ARG A 258 4.90 -11.88 -4.18
CA ARG A 258 4.07 -10.91 -3.43
C ARG A 258 2.64 -11.42 -3.22
N VAL A 259 2.15 -12.24 -4.13
CA VAL A 259 0.75 -12.71 -4.18
C VAL A 259 0.40 -13.65 -3.02
N THR A 260 1.41 -14.34 -2.49
CA THR A 260 1.27 -15.33 -1.40
C THR A 260 2.07 -14.96 -0.15
N ALA A 261 2.75 -13.81 -0.16
CA ALA A 261 3.48 -13.28 0.98
C ALA A 261 2.55 -12.91 2.14
N LYS A 262 2.99 -13.23 3.36
CA LYS A 262 2.30 -12.75 4.58
C LYS A 262 2.92 -11.43 5.02
N MET A 263 2.27 -10.34 4.64
CA MET A 263 2.72 -8.97 4.93
C MET A 263 2.32 -8.47 6.33
N ASP A 264 1.58 -9.28 7.10
CA ASP A 264 1.22 -9.01 8.50
C ASP A 264 1.32 -10.29 9.33
N LEU A 265 2.44 -10.48 10.02
CA LEU A 265 2.64 -11.61 10.93
C LEU A 265 2.21 -11.29 12.36
N TYR A 266 1.93 -10.03 12.68
CA TYR A 266 1.77 -9.55 14.05
C TYR A 266 0.41 -8.91 14.35
N GLY A 267 -0.50 -8.87 13.37
CA GLY A 267 -1.81 -8.21 13.53
C GLY A 267 -1.67 -6.70 13.67
N GLY A 268 -0.79 -6.09 12.88
CA GLY A 268 -0.44 -4.68 13.00
C GLY A 268 -1.64 -3.74 12.78
N PRO A 269 -1.81 -2.67 13.59
CA PRO A 269 -2.91 -1.72 13.39
C PRO A 269 -2.88 -1.05 12.01
N GLY A 270 -1.69 -0.86 11.43
CA GLY A 270 -1.50 -0.31 10.08
C GLY A 270 -1.46 -1.34 8.96
N ALA A 271 -1.62 -2.64 9.25
CA ALA A 271 -1.51 -3.69 8.25
C ALA A 271 -2.56 -3.55 7.14
N CYS A 272 -2.22 -3.93 5.91
CA CYS A 272 -3.18 -3.98 4.81
C CYS A 272 -3.36 -5.44 4.39
N SER A 273 -4.60 -5.89 4.33
CA SER A 273 -4.97 -7.26 3.95
C SER A 273 -4.97 -7.48 2.44
N MET A 274 -4.92 -6.41 1.63
CA MET A 274 -4.75 -6.52 0.18
C MET A 274 -3.30 -6.27 -0.24
N LEU A 275 -2.84 -7.07 -1.20
CA LEU A 275 -1.71 -6.70 -2.04
C LEU A 275 -2.09 -5.48 -2.88
N ARG A 276 -1.36 -4.39 -2.66
CA ARG A 276 -1.45 -3.16 -3.46
C ARG A 276 -0.16 -3.07 -4.26
N PHE A 277 -0.25 -2.96 -5.58
CA PHE A 277 0.92 -2.70 -6.42
C PHE A 277 1.37 -1.25 -6.29
N PHE A 278 0.39 -0.35 -6.34
CA PHE A 278 0.60 1.06 -6.09
C PHE A 278 -0.33 1.50 -4.98
N GLN A 279 0.22 2.27 -4.05
CA GLN A 279 -0.58 3.21 -3.31
C GLN A 279 -0.87 4.42 -4.19
N GLY A 280 -1.92 5.17 -3.88
CA GLY A 280 -2.27 6.32 -4.69
C GLY A 280 -3.38 7.16 -4.12
N TRP A 281 -3.52 8.35 -4.69
CA TRP A 281 -4.61 9.24 -4.34
C TRP A 281 -5.05 10.10 -5.52
N LEU A 282 -6.35 10.39 -5.55
CA LEU A 282 -6.97 11.36 -6.45
C LEU A 282 -6.95 12.74 -5.80
N ALA A 283 -6.38 13.72 -6.50
CA ALA A 283 -6.34 15.11 -6.09
C ALA A 283 -7.74 15.73 -6.16
N MET A 284 -8.16 16.42 -5.10
CA MET A 284 -9.38 17.24 -5.10
C MET A 284 -9.12 18.72 -4.79
N SER A 285 -7.85 19.12 -4.68
CA SER A 285 -7.39 20.49 -4.46
C SER A 285 -6.15 20.77 -5.30
N ASP A 286 -5.86 22.06 -5.48
CA ASP A 286 -4.58 22.51 -6.01
C ASP A 286 -3.53 22.47 -4.90
N THR A 287 -2.51 21.62 -5.03
CA THR A 287 -1.52 21.40 -3.97
C THR A 287 -0.13 21.18 -4.55
N GLY A 288 0.88 21.85 -4.00
CA GLY A 288 2.28 21.70 -4.40
C GLY A 288 3.25 21.48 -3.23
N PRO A 289 4.57 21.50 -3.52
CA PRO A 289 5.61 21.34 -2.50
C PRO A 289 5.44 22.26 -1.28
N GLY A 290 5.43 21.68 -0.09
CA GLY A 290 5.28 22.42 1.17
C GLY A 290 3.85 22.84 1.50
N GLU A 291 2.87 22.48 0.67
CA GLU A 291 1.44 22.75 0.88
C GLU A 291 0.74 21.53 1.49
N GLY A 292 1.41 20.82 2.42
CA GLY A 292 0.81 19.70 3.13
C GLY A 292 0.63 18.45 2.27
N THR A 293 1.55 18.20 1.34
CA THR A 293 1.48 17.08 0.38
C THR A 293 2.39 15.90 0.80
N LEU A 294 2.47 14.89 -0.07
CA LEU A 294 3.33 13.72 0.04
C LEU A 294 4.74 14.02 -0.51
N SER A 295 5.76 13.46 0.11
CA SER A 295 7.11 13.32 -0.46
C SER A 295 7.43 11.85 -0.67
N VAL A 296 8.28 11.55 -1.66
CA VAL A 296 8.78 10.20 -1.96
C VAL A 296 10.29 10.19 -2.07
N CYS A 297 10.90 9.01 -1.93
CA CYS A 297 12.30 8.75 -2.26
C CYS A 297 12.39 8.08 -3.64
N PRO A 298 12.58 8.83 -4.75
CA PRO A 298 12.41 8.31 -6.11
C PRO A 298 13.65 7.56 -6.62
N MET A 299 14.13 6.61 -5.82
CA MET A 299 15.23 5.68 -6.15
C MET A 299 14.83 4.27 -5.72
N LEU A 300 13.69 3.79 -6.23
CA LEU A 300 12.96 2.60 -5.75
C LEU A 300 13.86 1.38 -5.53
N LYS A 301 14.64 1.00 -6.55
CA LYS A 301 15.52 -0.18 -6.47
C LYS A 301 16.57 -0.01 -5.37
N HIS A 302 17.25 1.13 -5.35
CA HIS A 302 18.33 1.43 -4.40
C HIS A 302 17.84 1.52 -2.96
N SER A 303 16.74 2.25 -2.71
CA SER A 303 16.17 2.38 -1.37
C SER A 303 15.63 1.03 -0.85
N THR A 304 15.02 0.22 -1.71
CA THR A 304 14.61 -1.15 -1.36
C THR A 304 15.80 -2.03 -1.02
N ALA A 305 16.81 -2.10 -1.90
CA ALA A 305 18.02 -2.89 -1.66
C ALA A 305 18.75 -2.45 -0.40
N TYR A 306 18.83 -1.13 -0.16
CA TYR A 306 19.43 -0.58 1.05
C TYR A 306 18.66 -1.01 2.29
N THR A 307 17.34 -0.91 2.26
CA THR A 307 16.47 -1.34 3.37
C THR A 307 16.76 -2.79 3.72
N ILE A 308 16.71 -3.69 2.74
CA ILE A 308 16.91 -5.14 2.93
C ILE A 308 18.32 -5.47 3.45
N LEU A 309 19.37 -4.78 2.96
CA LEU A 309 20.75 -5.03 3.38
C LEU A 309 21.13 -4.34 4.70
N ARG A 310 20.47 -3.25 5.06
CA ARG A 310 20.84 -2.38 6.18
C ARG A 310 21.00 -3.11 7.53
N PRO A 311 20.18 -4.12 7.91
CA PRO A 311 20.34 -4.83 9.17
C PRO A 311 21.66 -5.60 9.30
N PHE A 312 22.31 -5.95 8.19
CA PHE A 312 23.51 -6.79 8.20
C PHE A 312 24.82 -6.02 8.35
N PHE A 313 24.82 -4.69 8.23
CA PHE A 313 26.05 -3.90 8.16
C PHE A 313 26.03 -2.73 9.13
N ASP A 314 27.17 -2.47 9.75
CA ASP A 314 27.39 -1.26 10.54
C ASP A 314 27.47 -0.06 9.59
N PRO A 315 26.71 1.04 9.83
CA PRO A 315 26.64 2.13 8.88
C PRO A 315 27.92 2.95 8.79
N GLU A 316 28.80 2.91 9.81
CA GLU A 316 30.02 3.72 9.82
C GLU A 316 31.21 2.90 9.29
N THR A 317 31.32 1.65 9.72
CA THR A 317 32.46 0.78 9.43
C THR A 317 32.20 -0.18 8.26
N SER A 318 30.95 -0.31 7.81
CA SER A 318 30.50 -1.31 6.83
C SER A 318 30.84 -2.77 7.19
N ARG A 319 31.17 -3.03 8.47
CA ARG A 319 31.44 -4.38 8.96
C ARG A 319 30.13 -5.13 9.19
N PRO A 320 30.10 -6.46 9.00
CA PRO A 320 28.91 -7.24 9.32
C PRO A 320 28.48 -7.08 10.78
N LEU A 321 27.18 -6.90 11.01
CA LEU A 321 26.54 -6.89 12.31
C LEU A 321 25.79 -8.21 12.55
N ASN A 322 25.92 -8.75 13.75
CA ASN A 322 25.24 -9.98 14.17
C ASN A 322 24.52 -9.76 15.51
N ASP A 323 23.73 -8.70 15.58
CA ASP A 323 22.80 -8.42 16.69
C ASP A 323 21.34 -8.67 16.24
N SER A 324 20.37 -8.49 17.14
CA SER A 324 18.94 -8.60 16.83
C SER A 324 18.31 -7.30 16.31
N THR A 325 19.10 -6.31 15.88
CA THR A 325 18.55 -5.01 15.44
C THR A 325 18.11 -5.05 13.98
N PHE A 326 16.90 -4.57 13.70
CA PHE A 326 16.44 -4.30 12.33
C PHE A 326 16.08 -2.81 12.28
N PRO A 327 16.98 -1.94 11.78
CA PRO A 327 16.81 -0.50 11.92
C PRO A 327 15.45 -0.01 11.41
N GLY A 328 14.67 0.62 12.29
CA GLY A 328 13.35 1.17 11.96
C GLY A 328 12.21 0.14 11.83
N ALA A 329 12.48 -1.14 12.09
CA ALA A 329 11.48 -2.19 12.05
C ALA A 329 11.01 -2.56 13.47
N VAL A 330 9.69 -2.59 13.68
CA VAL A 330 9.06 -2.99 14.94
C VAL A 330 7.89 -3.92 14.60
N PRO A 331 7.69 -5.03 15.34
CA PRO A 331 6.57 -5.94 15.10
C PRO A 331 5.22 -5.20 15.07
N GLY A 332 4.46 -5.39 13.98
CA GLY A 332 3.14 -4.78 13.79
C GLY A 332 3.13 -3.28 13.41
N ALA A 333 4.29 -2.64 13.29
CA ALA A 333 4.42 -1.25 12.87
C ALA A 333 4.81 -1.11 11.40
N ALA A 334 4.72 0.11 10.86
CA ALA A 334 5.32 0.43 9.56
C ALA A 334 6.86 0.34 9.62
N GLN A 335 7.51 0.19 8.46
CA GLN A 335 8.97 0.32 8.38
C GLN A 335 9.34 1.80 8.38
N GLU A 336 10.00 2.30 9.44
CA GLU A 336 10.36 3.71 9.58
C GLU A 336 11.81 3.99 9.15
N PHE A 337 12.07 5.19 8.62
CA PHE A 337 13.38 5.62 8.18
C PHE A 337 13.76 6.97 8.79
N SER A 338 14.99 7.09 9.27
CA SER A 338 15.53 8.32 9.82
C SER A 338 17.00 8.51 9.42
N LYS A 339 17.52 9.72 9.63
CA LYS A 339 18.95 10.01 9.43
C LYS A 339 19.85 9.13 10.30
N THR A 340 19.37 8.69 11.46
CA THR A 340 20.13 7.84 12.38
C THR A 340 20.07 6.37 11.97
N SER A 341 18.89 5.86 11.61
CA SER A 341 18.74 4.45 11.23
C SER A 341 19.28 4.17 9.82
N HIS A 342 19.11 5.11 8.89
CA HIS A 342 19.42 4.96 7.47
C HIS A 342 20.25 6.15 6.93
N PRO A 343 21.45 6.42 7.49
CA PRO A 343 22.20 7.64 7.19
C PRO A 343 22.57 7.81 5.72
N HIS A 344 22.92 6.72 5.03
CA HIS A 344 23.34 6.76 3.64
C HIS A 344 22.23 7.20 2.68
N LEU A 345 20.95 7.03 3.03
CA LEU A 345 19.83 7.45 2.17
C LEU A 345 19.77 8.96 1.99
N GLU A 346 20.46 9.75 2.83
CA GLU A 346 20.41 11.22 2.80
C GLU A 346 18.97 11.76 2.71
N LEU A 347 18.08 11.30 3.58
CA LEU A 347 16.63 11.57 3.47
C LEU A 347 16.25 13.05 3.41
N SER A 348 17.08 13.97 3.92
CA SER A 348 16.83 15.42 3.73
C SER A 348 17.04 15.93 2.30
N THR A 349 17.75 15.17 1.48
CA THR A 349 18.01 15.43 0.06
C THR A 349 17.10 14.59 -0.82
N THR A 350 16.93 13.31 -0.47
CA THR A 350 16.30 12.31 -1.35
C THR A 350 14.80 12.18 -1.18
N MET A 351 14.24 12.58 -0.02
CA MET A 351 12.80 12.74 0.13
C MET A 351 12.38 14.03 -0.55
N VAL A 352 11.88 13.91 -1.78
CA VAL A 352 11.44 15.06 -2.57
C VAL A 352 9.91 15.14 -2.59
N PRO A 353 9.32 16.34 -2.50
CA PRO A 353 7.88 16.51 -2.53
C PRO A 353 7.31 16.12 -3.89
N MET A 354 6.08 15.62 -3.93
CA MET A 354 5.37 15.42 -5.20
C MET A 354 5.32 16.74 -5.99
N PRO A 355 5.41 16.70 -7.34
CA PRO A 355 5.14 17.86 -8.17
C PRO A 355 3.77 18.46 -7.86
N ARG A 356 3.58 19.76 -8.16
CA ARG A 356 2.27 20.39 -8.02
C ARG A 356 1.20 19.59 -8.76
N VAL A 357 0.08 19.31 -8.10
CA VAL A 357 -1.10 18.63 -8.61
C VAL A 357 -2.30 19.58 -8.64
N GLN A 358 -3.27 19.25 -9.49
CA GLN A 358 -4.54 19.95 -9.63
C GLN A 358 -5.70 18.99 -9.38
N PRO A 359 -6.92 19.47 -9.04
CA PRO A 359 -8.08 18.60 -8.89
C PRO A 359 -8.28 17.75 -10.15
N GLY A 360 -8.35 16.43 -9.96
CA GLY A 360 -8.50 15.44 -11.02
C GLY A 360 -7.21 14.78 -11.48
N ASP A 361 -6.04 15.26 -11.03
CA ASP A 361 -4.78 14.52 -11.15
C ASP A 361 -4.77 13.31 -10.21
N PHE A 362 -4.12 12.24 -10.63
CA PHE A 362 -3.89 11.06 -9.80
C PHE A 362 -2.40 10.87 -9.54
N VAL A 363 -2.03 10.57 -8.30
CA VAL A 363 -0.65 10.28 -7.91
C VAL A 363 -0.55 8.84 -7.47
N ALA A 364 0.47 8.13 -7.93
CA ALA A 364 0.74 6.74 -7.55
C ALA A 364 2.21 6.55 -7.15
N TRP A 365 2.46 5.70 -6.16
CA TRP A 365 3.80 5.22 -5.80
C TRP A 365 3.79 3.73 -5.50
N HIS A 366 4.85 3.06 -5.90
CA HIS A 366 5.06 1.63 -5.76
C HIS A 366 4.97 1.20 -4.28
N CYS A 367 4.50 0.00 -3.99
CA CYS A 367 4.27 -0.47 -2.61
C CYS A 367 5.52 -0.43 -1.71
N ASP A 368 6.70 -0.66 -2.27
CA ASP A 368 7.99 -0.56 -1.56
C ASP A 368 8.59 0.86 -1.51
N ALA A 369 7.96 1.86 -2.16
CA ALA A 369 8.53 3.21 -2.20
C ALA A 369 8.41 3.92 -0.84
N LEU A 370 9.54 4.43 -0.36
CA LEU A 370 9.60 5.29 0.82
C LEU A 370 8.82 6.58 0.56
N HIS A 371 7.97 6.95 1.51
CA HIS A 371 7.16 8.16 1.43
C HIS A 371 6.96 8.81 2.80
N SER A 372 6.61 10.10 2.81
CA SER A 372 6.35 10.87 4.03
C SER A 372 5.33 11.97 3.76
N VAL A 373 4.74 12.52 4.82
CA VAL A 373 3.83 13.67 4.72
C VAL A 373 4.54 14.92 5.21
N ASP A 374 4.37 16.05 4.50
CA ASP A 374 4.92 17.34 4.90
C ASP A 374 4.64 17.64 6.39
N LYS A 375 5.67 18.07 7.12
CA LYS A 375 5.56 18.41 8.55
C LYS A 375 4.57 19.54 8.83
N GLU A 376 4.37 20.43 7.87
CA GLU A 376 3.51 21.60 8.01
C GLU A 376 2.89 21.92 6.65
N HIS A 377 1.62 22.31 6.66
CA HIS A 377 0.95 22.86 5.49
C HIS A 377 1.15 24.38 5.39
N ARG A 378 2.07 24.87 4.55
CA ARG A 378 2.32 26.31 4.35
C ARG A 378 1.61 26.94 3.13
N GLY A 379 0.76 26.18 2.45
CA GLY A 379 -0.08 26.67 1.35
C GLY A 379 -1.23 27.58 1.81
N LYS A 380 -2.01 28.08 0.85
CA LYS A 380 -3.13 29.02 1.09
C LYS A 380 -4.52 28.40 1.02
N GLY A 381 -4.65 27.26 0.34
CA GLY A 381 -5.88 26.45 0.28
C GLY A 381 -5.59 25.09 0.89
N ASP A 382 -6.63 24.29 1.09
CA ASP A 382 -6.52 22.95 1.64
C ASP A 382 -5.81 21.95 0.70
N SER A 383 -5.33 20.86 1.29
CA SER A 383 -4.77 19.69 0.63
C SER A 383 -5.73 18.50 0.81
N SER A 384 -6.61 18.34 -0.17
CA SER A 384 -7.70 17.37 -0.20
C SER A 384 -7.47 16.23 -1.19
N VAL A 385 -7.58 14.99 -0.71
CA VAL A 385 -7.36 13.79 -1.51
C VAL A 385 -8.28 12.62 -1.15
N LEU A 386 -8.57 11.75 -2.12
CA LEU A 386 -9.16 10.43 -1.89
C LEU A 386 -8.09 9.36 -2.03
N TYR A 387 -7.90 8.48 -1.03
CA TYR A 387 -6.95 7.37 -1.14
C TYR A 387 -7.57 6.24 -1.97
N ILE A 388 -6.93 5.91 -3.09
CA ILE A 388 -7.40 4.89 -4.05
C ILE A 388 -6.14 4.17 -4.57
N PRO A 389 -5.82 2.96 -4.09
CA PRO A 389 -4.66 2.21 -4.58
C PRO A 389 -4.97 1.47 -5.89
N ALA A 390 -3.94 0.91 -6.53
CA ALA A 390 -4.10 -0.10 -7.58
C ALA A 390 -3.86 -1.49 -6.98
N ALA A 391 -4.91 -2.31 -6.91
CA ALA A 391 -4.88 -3.66 -6.34
C ALA A 391 -5.26 -4.69 -7.41
N PRO A 392 -4.37 -5.63 -7.77
CA PRO A 392 -4.65 -6.64 -8.79
C PRO A 392 -5.66 -7.67 -8.30
N LEU A 393 -6.27 -8.40 -9.23
CA LEU A 393 -7.04 -9.59 -8.90
C LEU A 393 -6.10 -10.77 -8.57
N CYS A 394 -6.15 -11.24 -7.33
CA CYS A 394 -5.55 -12.48 -6.86
C CYS A 394 -6.38 -13.03 -5.69
N GLU A 395 -6.12 -14.25 -5.24
CA GLU A 395 -6.95 -14.93 -4.22
C GLU A 395 -7.02 -14.14 -2.90
N MET A 396 -5.89 -13.68 -2.35
CA MET A 396 -5.89 -12.92 -1.10
C MET A 396 -6.71 -11.62 -1.20
N ASN A 397 -6.64 -10.96 -2.36
CA ASN A 397 -7.39 -9.74 -2.61
C ASN A 397 -8.88 -10.02 -2.78
N ALA A 398 -9.26 -11.10 -3.46
CA ALA A 398 -10.65 -11.51 -3.60
C ALA A 398 -11.28 -11.88 -2.24
N GLU A 399 -10.54 -12.58 -1.37
CA GLU A 399 -10.99 -12.90 -0.01
C GLU A 399 -11.24 -11.64 0.83
N TYR A 400 -10.34 -10.64 0.74
CA TYR A 400 -10.60 -9.35 1.38
C TYR A 400 -11.80 -8.62 0.74
N LEU A 401 -11.92 -8.65 -0.59
CA LEU A 401 -12.99 -7.98 -1.31
C LEU A 401 -14.37 -8.49 -0.90
N LYS A 402 -14.51 -9.79 -0.65
CA LYS A 402 -15.73 -10.39 -0.10
C LYS A 402 -16.10 -9.78 1.26
N LYS A 403 -15.13 -9.67 2.18
CA LYS A 403 -15.33 -9.03 3.49
C LYS A 403 -15.64 -7.53 3.36
N GLN A 404 -14.98 -6.85 2.43
CA GLN A 404 -15.23 -5.44 2.13
C GLN A 404 -16.65 -5.22 1.60
N ARG A 405 -17.14 -6.10 0.73
CA ARG A 405 -18.53 -6.05 0.23
C ARG A 405 -19.54 -6.16 1.37
N GLU A 406 -19.33 -7.09 2.30
CA GLU A 406 -20.20 -7.24 3.47
C GLU A 406 -20.24 -5.94 4.29
N ALA A 407 -19.07 -5.31 4.50
CA ALA A 407 -18.97 -4.03 5.20
C ALA A 407 -19.67 -2.89 4.43
N ALA A 408 -19.51 -2.84 3.11
CA ALA A 408 -20.11 -1.83 2.25
C ALA A 408 -21.65 -1.90 2.26
N LEU A 409 -22.23 -3.11 2.11
CA LEU A 409 -23.68 -3.31 2.18
C LEU A 409 -24.26 -2.99 3.57
N ALA A 410 -23.45 -3.15 4.63
CA ALA A 410 -23.81 -2.79 6.00
C ALA A 410 -23.50 -1.33 6.37
N TYR A 411 -22.85 -0.58 5.46
CA TYR A 411 -22.26 0.75 5.67
C TYR A 411 -21.32 0.83 6.89
N SER A 412 -20.67 -0.28 7.25
CA SER A 412 -19.73 -0.35 8.37
C SER A 412 -18.30 -0.08 7.92
N PRO A 413 -17.37 0.31 8.80
CA PRO A 413 -15.96 0.45 8.45
C PRO A 413 -15.40 -0.87 7.85
N PRO A 414 -14.52 -0.81 6.83
CA PRO A 414 -13.88 -1.99 6.26
C PRO A 414 -12.96 -2.69 7.28
N TRP A 415 -12.64 -3.96 7.03
CA TRP A 415 -11.95 -4.83 7.99
C TRP A 415 -10.52 -4.41 8.35
N ASP A 416 -9.86 -3.64 7.49
CA ASP A 416 -8.52 -3.12 7.75
C ASP A 416 -8.51 -1.84 8.61
N PHE A 417 -9.66 -1.34 9.04
CA PHE A 417 -9.77 -0.09 9.78
C PHE A 417 -10.31 -0.27 11.21
N PRO A 418 -10.10 0.72 12.10
CA PRO A 418 -10.74 0.73 13.41
C PRO A 418 -12.25 0.57 13.33
N ASP A 419 -12.84 -0.08 14.34
CA ASP A 419 -14.30 -0.28 14.44
C ASP A 419 -14.90 -1.04 13.24
N ALA A 420 -14.11 -1.92 12.60
CA ALA A 420 -14.54 -2.81 11.53
C ALA A 420 -15.85 -3.55 11.89
N GLY A 421 -16.84 -3.51 11.00
CA GLY A 421 -18.16 -4.09 11.25
C GLY A 421 -19.06 -3.31 12.22
N GLY A 422 -18.56 -2.21 12.79
CA GLY A 422 -19.32 -1.29 13.65
C GLY A 422 -20.36 -0.46 12.90
N LEU A 423 -20.91 0.57 13.56
CA LEU A 423 -22.02 1.36 12.98
C LEU A 423 -21.61 2.17 11.75
N GLY A 424 -20.35 2.66 11.69
CA GLY A 424 -19.84 3.46 10.59
C GLY A 424 -20.84 4.50 10.07
N GLU A 425 -21.11 4.42 8.78
CA GLU A 425 -21.98 5.29 8.00
C GLU A 425 -23.43 4.81 7.93
N ARG A 426 -23.79 3.74 8.65
CA ARG A 426 -25.16 3.21 8.64
C ARG A 426 -26.16 4.28 9.06
N GLY A 427 -27.14 4.55 8.18
CA GLY A 427 -28.19 5.53 8.40
C GLY A 427 -27.73 6.98 8.24
N PHE A 428 -26.58 7.23 7.61
CA PHE A 428 -26.17 8.58 7.23
C PHE A 428 -27.12 9.14 6.14
N GLU A 429 -27.39 10.43 6.23
CA GLU A 429 -28.10 11.16 5.19
C GLU A 429 -27.22 11.26 3.93
N GLY A 430 -27.82 10.98 2.75
CA GLY A 430 -27.10 11.02 1.48
C GLY A 430 -26.14 9.83 1.27
N ALA A 431 -26.36 8.70 1.96
CA ALA A 431 -25.60 7.48 1.73
C ALA A 431 -25.68 7.03 0.25
N VAL A 432 -24.63 6.35 -0.23
CA VAL A 432 -24.55 5.89 -1.62
C VAL A 432 -25.73 4.98 -1.98
N ASP A 433 -26.29 5.16 -3.17
CA ASP A 433 -27.18 4.17 -3.77
C ASP A 433 -26.38 3.26 -4.69
N TRP A 434 -26.12 2.03 -4.23
CA TRP A 434 -25.35 1.03 -4.97
C TRP A 434 -25.93 0.70 -6.35
N SER A 435 -27.25 0.87 -6.55
CA SER A 435 -27.91 0.58 -7.83
C SER A 435 -27.56 1.58 -8.94
N THR A 436 -26.98 2.72 -8.59
CA THR A 436 -26.56 3.76 -9.53
C THR A 436 -25.18 3.50 -10.14
N LEU A 437 -24.42 2.56 -9.58
CA LEU A 437 -23.08 2.25 -10.05
C LEU A 437 -23.12 1.44 -11.34
N ARG A 438 -22.13 1.67 -12.20
CA ARG A 438 -21.92 0.88 -13.41
C ARG A 438 -21.47 -0.53 -13.04
N ASP A 439 -21.79 -1.50 -13.90
CA ASP A 439 -21.43 -2.90 -13.68
C ASP A 439 -19.94 -3.12 -13.45
N GLU A 440 -19.08 -2.41 -14.18
CA GLU A 440 -17.62 -2.52 -14.04
C GLU A 440 -17.14 -2.04 -12.66
N GLY A 441 -17.75 -0.98 -12.15
CA GLY A 441 -17.48 -0.47 -10.81
C GLY A 441 -17.97 -1.41 -9.72
N LEU A 442 -19.18 -1.97 -9.89
CA LEU A 442 -19.70 -3.01 -9.02
C LEU A 442 -18.79 -4.25 -9.04
N GLN A 443 -18.38 -4.70 -10.22
CA GLN A 443 -17.48 -5.83 -10.41
C GLN A 443 -16.14 -5.61 -9.69
N ALA A 444 -15.52 -4.42 -9.83
CA ALA A 444 -14.28 -4.08 -9.11
C ALA A 444 -14.45 -4.12 -7.57
N MET A 445 -15.67 -3.95 -7.06
CA MET A 445 -16.03 -4.08 -5.64
C MET A 445 -16.47 -5.50 -5.23
N GLY A 446 -16.42 -6.48 -6.14
CA GLY A 446 -16.93 -7.84 -5.91
C GLY A 446 -18.46 -7.90 -5.80
N MET A 447 -19.14 -6.89 -6.34
CA MET A 447 -20.60 -6.70 -6.34
C MET A 447 -21.17 -6.83 -7.76
N GLY A 448 -22.50 -6.84 -7.86
CA GLY A 448 -23.20 -7.01 -9.12
C GLY A 448 -23.28 -8.49 -9.55
N SER A 449 -23.72 -8.71 -10.79
CA SER A 449 -23.96 -10.04 -11.36
C SER A 449 -22.95 -10.42 -12.45
N LYS A 450 -22.01 -9.54 -12.79
CA LYS A 450 -21.05 -9.74 -13.87
C LYS A 450 -19.70 -10.24 -13.34
N PRO A 451 -19.38 -11.53 -13.51
CA PRO A 451 -18.06 -12.06 -13.14
C PRO A 451 -16.95 -11.54 -14.07
N TRP A 452 -15.70 -11.65 -13.63
CA TRP A 452 -14.54 -11.34 -14.46
C TRP A 452 -14.43 -12.34 -15.61
N ALA A 453 -14.16 -11.85 -16.81
CA ALA A 453 -14.07 -12.68 -17.99
C ALA A 453 -12.69 -13.33 -18.10
N ILE A 454 -12.65 -14.54 -18.65
CA ILE A 454 -11.42 -15.12 -19.18
C ILE A 454 -11.32 -14.64 -20.63
N GLU A 455 -10.24 -13.93 -20.96
CA GLU A 455 -9.96 -13.39 -22.29
C GLU A 455 -8.88 -14.21 -23.01
N ASP A 456 -8.88 -14.12 -24.35
CA ASP A 456 -7.84 -14.73 -25.16
C ASP A 456 -6.44 -14.18 -24.81
N GLY A 457 -5.47 -15.09 -24.70
CA GLY A 457 -4.08 -14.74 -24.38
C GLY A 457 -3.78 -14.60 -22.87
N MET A 458 -4.74 -14.90 -21.99
CA MET A 458 -4.45 -15.05 -20.56
C MET A 458 -3.59 -16.28 -20.30
N GLY A 459 -2.57 -16.12 -19.46
CA GLY A 459 -1.73 -17.23 -18.98
C GLY A 459 -2.46 -18.09 -17.94
N GLN A 460 -1.90 -19.28 -17.66
CA GLN A 460 -2.52 -20.22 -16.71
C GLN A 460 -2.74 -19.60 -15.32
N GLY A 461 -1.73 -18.92 -14.75
CA GLY A 461 -1.88 -18.26 -13.45
C GLY A 461 -2.93 -17.14 -13.46
N GLU A 462 -3.02 -16.37 -14.55
CA GLU A 462 -4.05 -15.33 -14.69
C GLU A 462 -5.46 -15.93 -14.72
N ILE A 463 -5.65 -17.04 -15.46
CA ILE A 463 -6.92 -17.78 -15.50
C ILE A 463 -7.28 -18.32 -14.11
N GLU A 464 -6.30 -18.86 -13.37
CA GLU A 464 -6.51 -19.34 -12.00
C GLU A 464 -6.93 -18.21 -11.05
N ALA A 465 -6.33 -17.02 -11.17
CA ALA A 465 -6.71 -15.84 -10.40
C ALA A 465 -8.15 -15.41 -10.68
N VAL A 466 -8.54 -15.38 -11.96
CA VAL A 466 -9.91 -15.03 -12.40
C VAL A 466 -10.92 -16.05 -11.86
N ASN A 467 -10.63 -17.35 -11.99
CA ASN A 467 -11.50 -18.41 -11.48
C ASN A 467 -11.64 -18.36 -9.96
N ALA A 468 -10.54 -18.18 -9.23
CA ALA A 468 -10.56 -18.05 -7.77
C ALA A 468 -11.38 -16.82 -7.35
N GLY A 469 -11.13 -15.67 -7.97
CA GLY A 469 -11.88 -14.44 -7.73
C GLY A 469 -13.37 -14.62 -7.96
N ASN A 470 -13.74 -15.18 -9.10
CA ASN A 470 -15.12 -15.44 -9.48
C ASN A 470 -15.83 -16.35 -8.47
N ARG A 471 -15.19 -17.45 -8.09
CA ARG A 471 -15.70 -18.38 -7.07
C ARG A 471 -15.93 -17.67 -5.72
N ILE A 472 -14.99 -16.82 -5.30
CA ILE A 472 -15.06 -16.13 -4.00
C ILE A 472 -16.13 -15.04 -4.00
N CYS A 473 -16.20 -14.24 -5.07
CA CYS A 473 -17.05 -13.04 -5.12
C CYS A 473 -18.44 -13.33 -5.69
N PHE A 474 -18.57 -14.20 -6.69
CA PHE A 474 -19.81 -14.39 -7.44
C PHE A 474 -20.41 -15.81 -7.31
N GLY A 475 -19.72 -16.73 -6.63
CA GLY A 475 -20.14 -18.12 -6.44
C GLY A 475 -19.58 -19.06 -7.51
N GLU A 476 -19.96 -20.34 -7.47
CA GLU A 476 -19.62 -21.27 -8.56
C GLU A 476 -20.34 -20.83 -9.84
N ILE A 477 -19.56 -20.58 -10.90
CA ILE A 477 -20.02 -20.14 -12.22
C ILE A 477 -19.97 -21.31 -13.19
#